data_AF-A0A7L2YPY3-F1
#
_entry.id   AF-A0A7L2YPY3-F1
#
_cell.length_a   1.000
_cell.length_b   1.000
_cell.length_c   1.000
_cell.angle_alpha   90.00
_cell.angle_beta   90.00
_cell.angle_gamma   90.00
#
_symmetry.space_group_name_H-M   'P 1'
#
loop_
_entity.id
_entity.type
_entity.pdbx_description
1 polymer ?
#
loop_
_entity_poly.entity_id
_entity_poly.type
_entity_poly.pdbx_seq_one_letter_code
_entity_poly.pdbx_strand_id
1 'polypeptide(L)'
;YVLECIQQSKDLILKRLECHAKKTEEFKHRQKAEQGSLLSKTFHNKDVQDFLKAYHELLEKHRQAQWELEEEDDCGSTEAVADLYKELYSKASHALVELVTELFLQTLPVATGLSVRECELLKEEWQESLAHQLEKWETHRQRCWKLFQEQLLQEKKLWMKEYALSAVMQKHVSEKQEKIIQGVVSRLGGLSDESVNFIVQKHQLLLCSVLRRLTLRRVGMAALARMRMSRKKSLLQELRVQHTLQKGSSPCQDEDQWQLQKAVESHILEEEEKLEEETQQTYLEFHQQLVTEVQEALQYLQQHMEQVIGRTLLQHARRESGKKSEDDGQDFKERLVEAAVESVYGTSNNINRLVQNYYQQLGKITEGYEGKKLQQLKSLQERGERNRHKKKQEIELSLKENQSKGLLNVSSTVHQRMVLQQKKVLAQFELQQQIRLESLKQKLLGFHHLETELENQLQEAEQDFVGELAVLARVPVTVKKKPSKRSKPAGEKTKSKRKTFQSSESADRNDSPENIQEPPGLTSGLCRDRLQGPHEGEIEPRKNSYTLK
;
A
#
# COMPACT_ATOMS: atom_id res chain seq x y z
N TYR A 1 -38.14 -41.10 -8.98
CA TYR A 1 -37.03 -41.33 -8.03
C TYR A 1 -35.71 -40.63 -8.36
N VAL A 2 -34.64 -41.25 -8.90
CA VAL A 2 -33.30 -40.59 -8.94
C VAL A 2 -33.31 -39.21 -9.63
N LEU A 3 -33.93 -39.09 -10.81
CA LEU A 3 -34.10 -37.81 -11.52
C LEU A 3 -34.90 -36.77 -10.72
N GLU A 4 -35.86 -37.22 -9.93
CA GLU A 4 -36.76 -36.40 -9.11
C GLU A 4 -36.04 -35.88 -7.86
N CYS A 5 -35.23 -36.71 -7.19
CA CYS A 5 -34.33 -36.28 -6.13
C CYS A 5 -33.33 -35.21 -6.62
N ILE A 6 -32.77 -35.40 -7.82
CA ILE A 6 -31.87 -34.45 -8.47
C ILE A 6 -32.60 -33.14 -8.79
N GLN A 7 -33.87 -33.19 -9.21
CA GLN A 7 -34.66 -31.99 -9.47
C GLN A 7 -35.00 -31.23 -8.18
N GLN A 8 -35.54 -31.92 -7.16
CA GLN A 8 -35.92 -31.29 -5.89
C GLN A 8 -34.73 -30.66 -5.16
N SER A 9 -33.55 -31.28 -5.21
CA SER A 9 -32.31 -30.71 -4.66
C SER A 9 -31.82 -29.48 -5.43
N LYS A 10 -31.89 -29.49 -6.77
CA LYS A 10 -31.61 -28.29 -7.59
C LYS A 10 -32.59 -27.15 -7.28
N ASP A 11 -33.88 -27.45 -7.19
CA ASP A 11 -34.91 -26.45 -6.92
C ASP A 11 -34.75 -25.82 -5.53
N LEU A 12 -34.32 -26.61 -4.52
CA LEU A 12 -33.98 -26.11 -3.19
C LEU A 12 -32.76 -25.18 -3.24
N ILE A 13 -31.68 -25.57 -3.93
CA ILE A 13 -30.46 -24.76 -4.07
C ILE A 13 -30.77 -23.44 -4.78
N LEU A 14 -31.55 -23.46 -5.87
CA LEU A 14 -31.95 -22.25 -6.58
C LEU A 14 -32.76 -21.30 -5.69
N LYS A 15 -33.75 -21.82 -4.94
CA LYS A 15 -34.52 -21.01 -3.96
C LYS A 15 -33.64 -20.41 -2.86
N ARG A 16 -32.62 -21.15 -2.38
CA ARG A 16 -31.65 -20.64 -1.40
C ARG A 16 -30.79 -19.52 -1.98
N LEU A 17 -30.25 -19.69 -3.20
CA LEU A 17 -29.48 -18.65 -3.89
C LEU A 17 -30.30 -17.37 -4.15
N GLU A 18 -31.58 -17.49 -4.51
CA GLU A 18 -32.49 -16.33 -4.63
C GLU A 18 -32.74 -15.63 -3.29
N CYS A 19 -32.88 -16.40 -2.21
CA CYS A 19 -33.06 -15.88 -0.85
C CYS A 19 -31.80 -15.14 -0.38
N HIS A 20 -30.63 -15.75 -0.55
CA HIS A 20 -29.32 -15.17 -0.29
C HIS A 20 -29.17 -13.82 -1.01
N ALA A 21 -29.42 -13.78 -2.32
CA ALA A 21 -29.31 -12.55 -3.11
C ALA A 21 -30.20 -11.41 -2.58
N LYS A 22 -31.43 -11.71 -2.13
CA LYS A 22 -32.33 -10.73 -1.50
C LYS A 22 -31.75 -10.21 -0.17
N LYS A 23 -31.33 -11.12 0.72
CA LYS A 23 -30.65 -10.77 1.99
C LYS A 23 -29.42 -9.89 1.75
N THR A 24 -28.59 -10.20 0.76
CA THR A 24 -27.40 -9.42 0.41
C THR A 24 -27.76 -8.00 -0.05
N GLU A 25 -28.78 -7.82 -0.89
CA GLU A 25 -29.21 -6.48 -1.32
C GLU A 25 -29.84 -5.67 -0.17
N GLU A 26 -30.70 -6.27 0.65
CA GLU A 26 -31.24 -5.63 1.86
C GLU A 26 -30.12 -5.17 2.81
N PHE A 27 -29.08 -5.99 2.97
CA PHE A 27 -27.90 -5.65 3.75
C PHE A 27 -27.09 -4.50 3.12
N LYS A 28 -26.84 -4.51 1.81
CA LYS A 28 -26.21 -3.38 1.09
C LYS A 28 -27.01 -2.08 1.24
N HIS A 29 -28.34 -2.16 1.22
CA HIS A 29 -29.20 -1.00 1.46
C HIS A 29 -29.07 -0.46 2.90
N ARG A 30 -29.05 -1.34 3.91
CA ARG A 30 -28.76 -0.97 5.31
C ARG A 30 -27.39 -0.31 5.47
N GLN A 31 -26.34 -0.89 4.91
CA GLN A 31 -24.99 -0.31 4.95
C GLN A 31 -24.94 1.12 4.41
N LYS A 32 -25.57 1.37 3.24
CA LYS A 32 -25.64 2.70 2.62
C LYS A 32 -26.41 3.70 3.50
N ALA A 33 -27.51 3.27 4.12
CA ALA A 33 -28.29 4.11 5.02
C ALA A 33 -27.50 4.49 6.29
N GLU A 34 -26.77 3.55 6.87
CA GLU A 34 -25.93 3.80 8.05
C GLU A 34 -24.72 4.70 7.72
N GLN A 35 -24.07 4.50 6.58
CA GLN A 35 -23.01 5.39 6.08
C GLN A 35 -23.54 6.81 5.85
N GLY A 36 -24.73 6.95 5.23
CA GLY A 36 -25.41 8.23 5.07
C GLY A 36 -25.76 8.90 6.41
N SER A 37 -26.21 8.11 7.41
CA SER A 37 -26.48 8.57 8.77
C SER A 37 -25.22 9.07 9.49
N LEU A 38 -24.09 8.37 9.33
CA LEU A 38 -22.83 8.76 9.93
C LEU A 38 -22.30 10.06 9.29
N LEU A 39 -22.33 10.15 7.95
CA LEU A 39 -21.96 11.36 7.22
C LEU A 39 -22.82 12.57 7.60
N SER A 40 -24.15 12.41 7.71
CA SER A 40 -25.04 13.52 8.07
C SER A 40 -24.79 14.03 9.50
N LYS A 41 -24.45 13.14 10.44
CA LYS A 41 -24.07 13.49 11.81
C LYS A 41 -22.72 14.24 11.88
N THR A 42 -21.73 13.87 11.06
CA THR A 42 -20.38 14.44 11.19
C THR A 42 -20.14 15.77 10.47
N PHE A 43 -21.07 16.27 9.64
CA PHE A 43 -21.04 17.68 9.19
C PHE A 43 -21.09 18.71 10.33
N HIS A 44 -21.44 18.29 11.55
CA HIS A 44 -21.51 19.15 12.74
C HIS A 44 -20.29 19.03 13.67
N ASN A 45 -19.39 18.06 13.46
CA ASN A 45 -18.21 17.85 14.29
C ASN A 45 -16.94 18.33 13.59
N LYS A 46 -16.10 19.10 14.30
CA LYS A 46 -14.90 19.74 13.72
C LYS A 46 -13.65 18.84 13.69
N ASP A 47 -13.65 17.71 14.38
CA ASP A 47 -12.51 16.79 14.40
C ASP A 47 -12.62 15.70 13.32
N VAL A 48 -11.63 15.69 12.44
CA VAL A 48 -11.50 14.71 11.35
C VAL A 48 -11.06 13.34 11.88
N GLN A 49 -10.33 13.27 13.01
CA GLN A 49 -9.89 12.01 13.61
C GLN A 49 -11.07 11.21 14.17
N ASP A 50 -11.98 11.88 14.89
CA ASP A 50 -13.19 11.24 15.43
C ASP A 50 -14.10 10.71 14.31
N PHE A 51 -14.23 11.45 13.19
CA PHE A 51 -14.92 10.96 12.00
C PHE A 51 -14.24 9.73 11.41
N LEU A 52 -12.92 9.75 11.20
CA LEU A 52 -12.18 8.61 10.64
C LEU A 52 -12.29 7.37 11.53
N LYS A 53 -12.23 7.55 12.85
CA LYS A 53 -12.43 6.47 13.84
C LYS A 53 -13.84 5.90 13.77
N ALA A 54 -14.87 6.73 13.89
CA ALA A 54 -16.27 6.28 13.82
C ALA A 54 -16.61 5.61 12.48
N TYR A 55 -16.06 6.11 11.37
CA TYR A 55 -16.21 5.50 10.05
C TYR A 55 -15.50 4.14 9.96
N HIS A 56 -14.32 3.99 10.54
CA HIS A 56 -13.62 2.70 10.58
C HIS A 56 -14.35 1.67 11.46
N GLU A 57 -14.86 2.08 12.63
CA GLU A 57 -15.68 1.24 13.50
C GLU A 57 -16.98 0.77 12.81
N LEU A 58 -17.61 1.65 12.02
CA LEU A 58 -18.78 1.28 11.20
C LEU A 58 -18.41 0.24 10.13
N LEU A 59 -17.27 0.40 9.44
CA LEU A 59 -16.82 -0.56 8.44
C LEU A 59 -16.46 -1.93 9.04
N GLU A 60 -15.88 -1.99 10.24
CA GLU A 60 -15.63 -3.27 10.92
C GLU A 60 -16.94 -3.95 11.36
N LYS A 61 -17.93 -3.18 11.86
CA LYS A 61 -19.29 -3.71 12.11
C LYS A 61 -19.94 -4.24 10.83
N HIS A 62 -19.81 -3.52 9.72
CA HIS A 62 -20.31 -3.96 8.41
C HIS A 62 -19.63 -5.25 7.94
N ARG A 63 -18.31 -5.37 8.13
CA ARG A 63 -17.56 -6.60 7.79
C ARG A 63 -17.98 -7.78 8.66
N GLN A 64 -18.16 -7.58 9.96
CA GLN A 64 -18.55 -8.62 10.90
C GLN A 64 -19.99 -9.11 10.62
N ALA A 65 -20.95 -8.19 10.49
CA ALA A 65 -22.33 -8.53 10.18
C ALA A 65 -22.50 -9.16 8.79
N GLN A 66 -21.61 -8.86 7.82
CA GLN A 66 -21.59 -9.57 6.54
C GLN A 66 -21.17 -11.02 6.72
N TRP A 67 -20.10 -11.27 7.48
CA TRP A 67 -19.61 -12.62 7.73
C TRP A 67 -20.62 -13.48 8.51
N GLU A 68 -21.27 -12.88 9.52
CA GLU A 68 -22.35 -13.55 10.27
C GLU A 68 -23.54 -13.92 9.38
N LEU A 69 -23.92 -13.05 8.44
CA LEU A 69 -24.99 -13.31 7.46
C LEU A 69 -24.62 -14.42 6.47
N GLU A 70 -23.37 -14.45 6.01
CA GLU A 70 -22.84 -15.49 5.11
C GLU A 70 -22.81 -16.86 5.84
N GLU A 71 -22.28 -16.93 7.06
CA GLU A 71 -22.20 -18.15 7.86
C GLU A 71 -23.60 -18.69 8.27
N GLU A 72 -24.54 -17.80 8.63
CA GLU A 72 -25.93 -18.20 8.96
C GLU A 72 -26.65 -18.78 7.73
N ASP A 73 -26.47 -18.20 6.54
CA ASP A 73 -27.12 -18.67 5.32
C ASP A 73 -26.48 -19.95 4.77
N ASP A 74 -25.16 -20.12 4.90
CA ASP A 74 -24.46 -21.37 4.62
C ASP A 74 -24.93 -22.49 5.57
N CYS A 75 -24.95 -22.25 6.89
CA CYS A 75 -25.46 -23.20 7.87
C CYS A 75 -26.91 -23.60 7.54
N GLY A 76 -27.82 -22.62 7.42
CA GLY A 76 -29.23 -22.88 7.14
C GLY A 76 -29.50 -23.49 5.75
N SER A 77 -28.58 -23.34 4.80
CA SER A 77 -28.62 -24.05 3.51
C SER A 77 -28.17 -25.51 3.65
N THR A 78 -27.11 -25.78 4.40
CA THR A 78 -26.67 -27.17 4.66
C THR A 78 -27.68 -27.97 5.46
N GLU A 79 -28.31 -27.37 6.47
CA GLU A 79 -29.40 -28.00 7.24
C GLU A 79 -30.59 -28.35 6.36
N ALA A 80 -31.06 -27.40 5.53
CA ALA A 80 -32.19 -27.64 4.64
C ALA A 80 -31.91 -28.71 3.57
N VAL A 81 -30.67 -28.79 3.07
CA VAL A 81 -30.25 -29.89 2.18
C VAL A 81 -30.24 -31.21 2.95
N ALA A 82 -29.71 -31.24 4.18
CA ALA A 82 -29.72 -32.44 5.01
C ALA A 82 -31.14 -32.94 5.33
N ASP A 83 -32.08 -32.04 5.62
CA ASP A 83 -33.48 -32.38 5.88
C ASP A 83 -34.20 -32.87 4.62
N LEU A 84 -33.97 -32.25 3.45
CA LEU A 84 -34.45 -32.78 2.18
C LEU A 84 -33.90 -34.20 1.91
N TYR A 85 -32.62 -34.46 2.22
CA TYR A 85 -32.04 -35.80 2.11
C TYR A 85 -32.70 -36.81 3.07
N LYS A 86 -33.02 -36.42 4.32
CA LYS A 86 -33.77 -37.27 5.27
C LYS A 86 -35.16 -37.60 4.76
N GLU A 87 -35.88 -36.61 4.23
CA GLU A 87 -37.22 -36.80 3.64
C GLU A 87 -37.19 -37.70 2.40
N LEU A 88 -36.26 -37.47 1.48
CA LEU A 88 -36.10 -38.29 0.27
C LEU A 88 -35.70 -39.73 0.65
N TYR A 89 -34.83 -39.90 1.65
CA TYR A 89 -34.46 -41.23 2.14
C TYR A 89 -35.64 -41.95 2.78
N SER A 90 -36.44 -41.28 3.63
CA SER A 90 -37.59 -41.91 4.28
C SER A 90 -38.69 -42.28 3.28
N LYS A 91 -39.00 -41.39 2.32
CA LYS A 91 -39.93 -41.65 1.21
C LYS A 91 -39.46 -42.83 0.35
N ALA A 92 -38.17 -42.91 0.02
CA ALA A 92 -37.59 -44.02 -0.74
C ALA A 92 -37.69 -45.35 0.01
N SER A 93 -37.32 -45.34 1.30
CA SER A 93 -37.34 -46.51 2.17
C SER A 93 -38.77 -47.06 2.33
N HIS A 94 -39.76 -46.19 2.55
CA HIS A 94 -41.16 -46.59 2.66
C HIS A 94 -41.67 -47.27 1.38
N ALA A 95 -41.51 -46.59 0.23
CA ALA A 95 -41.97 -47.12 -1.06
C ALA A 95 -41.26 -48.43 -1.45
N LEU A 96 -39.98 -48.59 -1.08
CA LEU A 96 -39.23 -49.83 -1.29
C LEU A 96 -39.74 -50.96 -0.38
N VAL A 97 -40.07 -50.68 0.89
CA VAL A 97 -40.66 -51.67 1.80
C VAL A 97 -42.03 -52.12 1.29
N GLU A 98 -42.89 -51.18 0.87
CA GLU A 98 -44.20 -51.49 0.26
C GLU A 98 -44.04 -52.39 -0.96
N LEU A 99 -43.22 -51.99 -1.93
CA LEU A 99 -42.94 -52.76 -3.15
C LEU A 99 -42.41 -54.17 -2.83
N VAL A 100 -41.49 -54.31 -1.88
CA VAL A 100 -40.96 -55.61 -1.45
C VAL A 100 -42.04 -56.45 -0.78
N THR A 101 -42.93 -55.87 0.03
CA THR A 101 -44.06 -56.61 0.60
C THR A 101 -45.07 -57.07 -0.45
N GLU A 102 -45.42 -56.23 -1.43
CA GLU A 102 -46.33 -56.62 -2.53
C GLU A 102 -45.72 -57.68 -3.45
N LEU A 103 -44.44 -57.54 -3.79
CA LEU A 103 -43.72 -58.51 -4.61
C LEU A 103 -43.65 -59.87 -3.92
N PHE A 104 -43.12 -59.95 -2.70
CA PHE A 104 -42.88 -61.23 -2.03
C PHE A 104 -44.13 -61.87 -1.41
N LEU A 105 -45.11 -61.10 -0.94
CA LEU A 105 -46.29 -61.65 -0.25
C LEU A 105 -47.54 -61.78 -1.14
N GLN A 106 -47.60 -61.09 -2.28
CA GLN A 106 -48.76 -61.16 -3.19
C GLN A 106 -48.37 -61.68 -4.58
N THR A 107 -47.32 -61.12 -5.19
CA THR A 107 -47.03 -61.37 -6.61
C THR A 107 -46.27 -62.67 -6.84
N LEU A 108 -45.20 -62.92 -6.06
CA LEU A 108 -44.37 -64.12 -6.18
C LEU A 108 -45.14 -65.42 -5.91
N PRO A 109 -45.94 -65.54 -4.84
CA PRO A 109 -46.67 -66.78 -4.54
C PRO A 109 -47.66 -67.15 -5.65
N VAL A 110 -48.36 -66.15 -6.21
CA VAL A 110 -49.33 -66.35 -7.31
C VAL A 110 -48.63 -66.69 -8.64
N ALA A 111 -47.48 -66.10 -8.92
CA ALA A 111 -46.76 -66.32 -10.18
C ALA A 111 -45.93 -67.61 -10.23
N THR A 112 -45.46 -68.10 -9.07
CA THR A 112 -44.52 -69.25 -8.98
C THR A 112 -45.11 -70.48 -8.31
N GLY A 113 -46.24 -70.36 -7.60
CA GLY A 113 -46.84 -71.45 -6.81
C GLY A 113 -46.10 -71.77 -5.51
N LEU A 114 -45.08 -70.98 -5.13
CA LEU A 114 -44.39 -71.09 -3.85
C LEU A 114 -45.33 -70.76 -2.69
N SER A 115 -45.10 -71.40 -1.53
CA SER A 115 -45.83 -71.05 -0.32
C SER A 115 -45.39 -69.67 0.19
N VAL A 116 -46.31 -68.95 0.84
CA VAL A 116 -46.04 -67.63 1.44
C VAL A 116 -44.82 -67.69 2.38
N ARG A 117 -44.63 -68.81 3.09
CA ARG A 117 -43.53 -69.02 4.04
C ARG A 117 -42.17 -69.21 3.36
N GLU A 118 -42.11 -69.80 2.17
CA GLU A 118 -40.89 -69.86 1.36
C GLU A 118 -40.56 -68.48 0.79
N CYS A 119 -41.57 -67.69 0.41
CA CYS A 119 -41.37 -66.30 -0.02
C CYS A 119 -40.95 -65.37 1.13
N GLU A 120 -41.40 -65.61 2.36
CA GLU A 120 -40.93 -64.90 3.57
C GLU A 120 -39.44 -65.17 3.82
N LEU A 121 -38.99 -66.43 3.75
CA LEU A 121 -37.57 -66.78 3.89
C LEU A 121 -36.72 -66.12 2.79
N LEU A 122 -37.17 -66.15 1.53
CA LEU A 122 -36.43 -65.56 0.41
C LEU A 122 -36.39 -64.02 0.50
N LYS A 123 -37.39 -63.40 1.15
CA LYS A 123 -37.38 -61.97 1.51
C LYS A 123 -36.37 -61.68 2.62
N GLU A 124 -36.25 -62.54 3.65
CA GLU A 124 -35.25 -62.40 4.71
C GLU A 124 -33.82 -62.51 4.15
N GLU A 125 -33.53 -63.53 3.33
CA GLU A 125 -32.23 -63.67 2.63
C GLU A 125 -31.89 -62.44 1.76
N TRP A 126 -32.89 -61.90 1.05
CA TRP A 126 -32.72 -60.67 0.26
C TRP A 126 -32.46 -59.45 1.15
N GLN A 127 -33.13 -59.33 2.31
CA GLN A 127 -32.91 -58.25 3.27
C GLN A 127 -31.52 -58.32 3.92
N GLU A 128 -31.01 -59.51 4.25
CA GLU A 128 -29.64 -59.69 4.74
C GLU A 128 -28.59 -59.30 3.69
N SER A 129 -28.79 -59.73 2.44
CA SER A 129 -27.95 -59.33 1.31
C SER A 129 -27.96 -57.82 1.09
N LEU A 130 -29.14 -57.18 1.16
CA LEU A 130 -29.28 -55.72 1.07
C LEU A 130 -28.58 -55.00 2.22
N ALA A 131 -28.74 -55.48 3.46
CA ALA A 131 -28.09 -54.91 4.64
C ALA A 131 -26.55 -54.95 4.51
N HIS A 132 -26.01 -56.08 4.04
CA HIS A 132 -24.57 -56.22 3.79
C HIS A 132 -24.07 -55.30 2.66
N GLN A 133 -24.87 -55.06 1.62
CA GLN A 133 -24.54 -54.05 0.60
C GLN A 133 -24.61 -52.63 1.16
N LEU A 134 -25.62 -52.29 1.96
CA LEU A 134 -25.74 -50.98 2.61
C LEU A 134 -24.57 -50.70 3.55
N GLU A 135 -24.09 -51.69 4.30
CA GLU A 135 -22.89 -51.58 5.15
C GLU A 135 -21.61 -51.30 4.31
N LYS A 136 -21.46 -51.94 3.14
CA LYS A 136 -20.37 -51.63 2.19
C LYS A 136 -20.46 -50.19 1.67
N TRP A 137 -21.66 -49.73 1.31
CA TRP A 137 -21.87 -48.35 0.86
C TRP A 137 -21.63 -47.32 1.97
N GLU A 138 -22.04 -47.62 3.21
CA GLU A 138 -21.84 -46.75 4.36
C GLU A 138 -20.36 -46.66 4.76
N THR A 139 -19.63 -47.78 4.81
CA THR A 139 -18.18 -47.77 5.05
C THR A 139 -17.42 -47.06 3.92
N HIS A 140 -17.86 -47.16 2.67
CA HIS A 140 -17.34 -46.37 1.55
C HIS A 140 -17.61 -44.86 1.73
N ARG A 141 -18.84 -44.47 2.08
CA ARG A 141 -19.24 -43.08 2.35
C ARG A 141 -18.38 -42.47 3.46
N GLN A 142 -18.15 -43.20 4.55
CA GLN A 142 -17.29 -42.79 5.66
C GLN A 142 -15.83 -42.60 5.24
N ARG A 143 -15.27 -43.48 4.37
CA ARG A 143 -13.90 -43.32 3.84
C ARG A 143 -13.79 -42.06 2.99
N CYS A 144 -14.73 -41.83 2.07
CA CYS A 144 -14.75 -40.61 1.25
C CYS A 144 -14.85 -39.36 2.11
N TRP A 145 -15.76 -39.36 3.09
CA TRP A 145 -15.95 -38.25 4.02
C TRP A 145 -14.65 -37.91 4.77
N LYS A 146 -13.89 -38.91 5.24
CA LYS A 146 -12.58 -38.68 5.88
C LYS A 146 -11.58 -38.00 4.93
N LEU A 147 -11.49 -38.44 3.68
CA LEU A 147 -10.62 -37.80 2.67
C LEU A 147 -11.00 -36.33 2.44
N PHE A 148 -12.31 -36.02 2.32
CA PHE A 148 -12.79 -34.64 2.22
C PHE A 148 -12.41 -33.80 3.46
N GLN A 149 -12.59 -34.35 4.67
CA GLN A 149 -12.21 -33.68 5.92
C GLN A 149 -10.70 -33.41 6.02
N GLU A 150 -9.86 -34.39 5.66
CA GLU A 150 -8.40 -34.27 5.66
C GLU A 150 -7.93 -33.19 4.67
N GLN A 151 -8.49 -33.15 3.46
CA GLN A 151 -8.19 -32.13 2.45
C GLN A 151 -8.63 -30.72 2.89
N LEU A 152 -9.83 -30.57 3.45
CA LEU A 152 -10.30 -29.30 4.02
C LEU A 152 -9.39 -28.81 5.16
N LEU A 153 -8.90 -29.73 6.00
CA LEU A 153 -7.95 -29.42 7.06
C LEU A 153 -6.59 -28.96 6.49
N GLN A 154 -6.12 -29.58 5.40
CA GLN A 154 -4.88 -29.18 4.71
C GLN A 154 -5.02 -27.78 4.09
N GLU A 155 -6.10 -27.50 3.36
CA GLU A 155 -6.38 -26.17 2.79
C GLU A 155 -6.50 -25.09 3.88
N LYS A 156 -7.18 -25.39 4.99
CA LYS A 156 -7.26 -24.49 6.16
C LYS A 156 -5.88 -24.21 6.76
N LYS A 157 -5.01 -25.22 6.88
CA LYS A 157 -3.61 -25.05 7.34
C LYS A 157 -2.79 -24.19 6.38
N LEU A 158 -2.96 -24.36 5.07
CA LEU A 158 -2.27 -23.53 4.06
C LEU A 158 -2.75 -22.08 4.13
N TRP A 159 -4.06 -21.84 4.18
CA TRP A 159 -4.63 -20.50 4.31
C TRP A 159 -4.17 -19.78 5.59
N MET A 160 -4.11 -20.48 6.73
CA MET A 160 -3.55 -19.94 7.98
C MET A 160 -2.07 -19.55 7.85
N LYS A 161 -1.26 -20.35 7.14
CA LYS A 161 0.16 -20.00 6.86
C LYS A 161 0.28 -18.78 5.94
N GLU A 162 -0.53 -18.71 4.89
CA GLU A 162 -0.59 -17.56 3.97
C GLU A 162 -1.00 -16.27 4.70
N TYR A 163 -1.98 -16.36 5.61
CA TYR A 163 -2.47 -15.25 6.42
C TYR A 163 -1.47 -14.80 7.50
N ALA A 164 -0.75 -15.74 8.13
CA ALA A 164 0.32 -15.40 9.06
C ALA A 164 1.46 -14.67 8.34
N LEU A 165 1.89 -15.15 7.17
CA LEU A 165 2.89 -14.49 6.33
C LEU A 165 2.37 -13.13 5.78
N SER A 166 1.06 -13.06 5.48
CA SER A 166 0.18 -11.87 5.54
C SER A 166 0.63 -10.80 6.54
N ALA A 167 0.27 -11.04 7.80
CA ALA A 167 0.46 -10.10 8.89
C ALA A 167 1.95 -9.77 9.14
N VAL A 168 2.84 -10.77 9.10
CA VAL A 168 4.28 -10.57 9.34
C VAL A 168 4.91 -9.65 8.30
N MET A 169 4.62 -9.84 7.01
CA MET A 169 5.16 -8.96 5.95
C MET A 169 4.63 -7.52 6.07
N GLN A 170 3.33 -7.35 6.33
CA GLN A 170 2.73 -6.02 6.50
C GLN A 170 3.32 -5.28 7.70
N LYS A 171 3.44 -5.96 8.84
CA LYS A 171 4.07 -5.44 10.06
C LYS A 171 5.54 -5.05 9.82
N HIS A 172 6.30 -5.90 9.12
CA HIS A 172 7.70 -5.58 8.79
C HIS A 172 7.81 -4.32 7.92
N VAL A 173 6.97 -4.19 6.89
CA VAL A 173 6.94 -3.00 6.04
C VAL A 173 6.55 -1.76 6.84
N SER A 174 5.53 -1.84 7.72
CA SER A 174 5.10 -0.69 8.52
C SER A 174 6.19 -0.22 9.49
N GLU A 175 6.80 -1.14 10.25
CA GLU A 175 7.89 -0.82 11.19
C GLU A 175 9.12 -0.24 10.50
N LYS A 176 9.46 -0.73 9.30
CA LYS A 176 10.58 -0.20 8.52
C LYS A 176 10.30 1.22 8.04
N GLN A 177 9.10 1.48 7.52
CA GLN A 177 8.72 2.81 7.04
C GLN A 177 8.57 3.83 8.17
N GLU A 178 8.03 3.42 9.33
CA GLU A 178 7.98 4.24 10.53
C GLU A 178 9.39 4.67 10.98
N LYS A 179 10.34 3.74 11.07
CA LYS A 179 11.75 4.05 11.42
C LYS A 179 12.42 4.96 10.39
N ILE A 180 12.11 4.80 9.10
CA ILE A 180 12.60 5.68 8.03
C ILE A 180 12.06 7.10 8.22
N ILE A 181 10.75 7.29 8.42
CA ILE A 181 10.20 8.64 8.54
C ILE A 181 10.64 9.34 9.83
N GLN A 182 10.68 8.64 10.97
CA GLN A 182 11.23 9.16 12.22
C GLN A 182 12.69 9.61 12.05
N GLY A 183 13.52 8.78 11.39
CA GLY A 183 14.92 9.11 11.12
C GLY A 183 15.12 10.24 10.10
N VAL A 184 14.20 10.42 9.14
CA VAL A 184 14.24 11.56 8.21
C VAL A 184 13.85 12.86 8.93
N VAL A 185 12.75 12.84 9.68
CA VAL A 185 12.26 13.98 10.44
C VAL A 185 13.29 14.48 11.47
N SER A 186 13.91 13.59 12.24
CA SER A 186 14.91 13.98 13.25
C SER A 186 16.17 14.62 12.64
N ARG A 187 16.55 14.24 11.41
CA ARG A 187 17.66 14.87 10.67
C ARG A 187 17.31 16.23 10.05
N LEU A 188 16.02 16.55 9.90
CA LEU A 188 15.52 17.81 9.34
C LEU A 188 15.30 18.90 10.41
N GLY A 189 16.04 18.85 11.51
CA GLY A 189 15.80 19.67 12.72
C GLY A 189 15.62 21.17 12.44
N GLY A 190 14.71 21.79 13.19
CA GLY A 190 14.28 23.20 13.01
C GLY A 190 12.82 23.36 12.58
N LEU A 191 12.16 22.28 12.13
CA LEU A 191 10.72 22.23 11.90
C LEU A 191 9.94 22.33 13.22
N SER A 192 8.75 22.96 13.19
CA SER A 192 7.82 22.96 14.32
C SER A 192 7.15 21.59 14.52
N ASP A 193 6.74 21.29 15.76
CA ASP A 193 6.06 20.02 16.10
C ASP A 193 4.78 19.78 15.27
N GLU A 194 4.06 20.85 14.92
CA GLU A 194 2.91 20.79 13.99
C GLU A 194 3.33 20.30 12.59
N SER A 195 4.47 20.81 12.09
CA SER A 195 5.01 20.45 10.77
C SER A 195 5.51 19.00 10.77
N VAL A 196 6.16 18.59 11.87
CA VAL A 196 6.60 17.21 12.12
C VAL A 196 5.40 16.26 12.14
N ASN A 197 4.38 16.55 12.96
CA ASN A 197 3.18 15.73 13.07
C ASN A 197 2.43 15.65 11.73
N PHE A 198 2.34 16.74 10.97
CA PHE A 198 1.76 16.73 9.63
C PHE A 198 2.49 15.79 8.67
N ILE A 199 3.84 15.82 8.64
CA ILE A 199 4.65 14.93 7.80
C ILE A 199 4.39 13.45 8.19
N VAL A 200 4.43 13.14 9.49
CA VAL A 200 4.24 11.77 10.00
C VAL A 200 2.82 11.26 9.72
N GLN A 201 1.78 12.05 9.98
CA GLN A 201 0.39 11.66 9.70
C GLN A 201 0.15 11.45 8.19
N LYS A 202 0.68 12.33 7.32
CA LYS A 202 0.57 12.16 5.87
C LYS A 202 1.29 10.90 5.38
N HIS A 203 2.43 10.55 5.99
CA HIS A 203 3.11 9.29 5.72
C HIS A 203 2.25 8.08 6.11
N GLN A 204 1.75 8.06 7.35
CA GLN A 204 0.93 6.96 7.88
C GLN A 204 -0.33 6.70 7.04
N LEU A 205 -1.07 7.76 6.67
CA LEU A 205 -2.26 7.64 5.82
C LEU A 205 -1.95 7.02 4.45
N LEU A 206 -0.83 7.42 3.82
CA LEU A 206 -0.43 6.86 2.54
C LEU A 206 0.08 5.42 2.67
N LEU A 207 0.85 5.12 3.72
CA LEU A 207 1.33 3.79 4.05
C LEU A 207 0.18 2.80 4.29
N CYS A 208 -0.84 3.19 5.07
CA CYS A 208 -2.06 2.38 5.25
C CYS A 208 -2.78 2.12 3.92
N SER A 209 -2.84 3.13 3.03
CA SER A 209 -3.44 2.99 1.70
C SER A 209 -2.68 2.02 0.79
N VAL A 210 -1.33 2.08 0.83
CA VAL A 210 -0.43 1.16 0.13
C VAL A 210 -0.57 -0.27 0.66
N LEU A 211 -0.49 -0.46 1.98
CA LEU A 211 -0.63 -1.76 2.63
C LEU A 211 -1.98 -2.40 2.30
N ARG A 212 -3.09 -1.65 2.39
CA ARG A 212 -4.43 -2.16 2.03
C ARG A 212 -4.49 -2.65 0.57
N ARG A 213 -3.87 -1.92 -0.36
CA ARG A 213 -3.81 -2.34 -1.78
C ARG A 213 -2.98 -3.62 -1.96
N LEU A 214 -1.83 -3.72 -1.31
CA LEU A 214 -0.97 -4.90 -1.36
C LEU A 214 -1.64 -6.14 -0.74
N THR A 215 -2.39 -5.96 0.37
CA THR A 215 -3.19 -7.03 0.99
C THR A 215 -4.27 -7.53 0.03
N LEU A 216 -5.06 -6.63 -0.56
CA LEU A 216 -6.10 -6.99 -1.53
C LEU A 216 -5.51 -7.69 -2.76
N ARG A 217 -4.38 -7.20 -3.27
CA ARG A 217 -3.65 -7.83 -4.38
C ARG A 217 -3.22 -9.25 -4.03
N ARG A 218 -2.60 -9.45 -2.86
CA ARG A 218 -2.15 -10.77 -2.39
C ARG A 218 -3.31 -11.75 -2.22
N VAL A 219 -4.42 -11.32 -1.63
CA VAL A 219 -5.63 -12.15 -1.49
C VAL A 219 -6.19 -12.53 -2.87
N GLY A 220 -6.28 -11.56 -3.80
CA GLY A 220 -6.69 -11.82 -5.18
C GLY A 220 -5.77 -12.80 -5.92
N MET A 221 -4.46 -12.70 -5.74
CA MET A 221 -3.48 -13.65 -6.31
C MET A 221 -3.63 -15.05 -5.70
N ALA A 222 -3.84 -15.16 -4.39
CA ALA A 222 -4.08 -16.44 -3.73
C ALA A 222 -5.44 -17.07 -4.15
N ALA A 223 -6.45 -16.26 -4.48
CA ALA A 223 -7.70 -16.74 -5.09
C ALA A 223 -7.47 -17.22 -6.53
N LEU A 224 -6.75 -16.46 -7.36
CA LEU A 224 -6.39 -16.86 -8.73
C LEU A 224 -5.55 -18.15 -8.77
N ALA A 225 -4.63 -18.35 -7.81
CA ALA A 225 -3.88 -19.60 -7.69
C ALA A 225 -4.82 -20.78 -7.42
N ARG A 226 -5.74 -20.64 -6.46
CA ARG A 226 -6.76 -21.66 -6.18
C ARG A 226 -7.64 -21.93 -7.40
N MET A 227 -8.05 -20.91 -8.15
CA MET A 227 -8.84 -21.06 -9.38
C MET A 227 -8.09 -21.76 -10.51
N ARG A 228 -6.77 -21.52 -10.67
CA ARG A 228 -5.94 -22.25 -11.65
C ARG A 228 -5.85 -23.73 -11.31
N MET A 229 -5.65 -24.05 -10.03
CA MET A 229 -5.41 -25.43 -9.59
C MET A 229 -6.71 -26.22 -9.30
N SER A 230 -7.87 -25.56 -9.17
CA SER A 230 -9.13 -26.21 -8.76
C SER A 230 -9.56 -27.35 -9.67
N ARG A 231 -9.46 -27.18 -11.00
CA ARG A 231 -9.85 -28.22 -11.97
C ARG A 231 -8.96 -29.46 -11.87
N LYS A 232 -7.65 -29.28 -11.70
CA LYS A 232 -6.70 -30.39 -11.52
C LYS A 232 -6.85 -31.05 -10.16
N LYS A 233 -7.08 -30.26 -9.09
CA LYS A 233 -7.42 -30.76 -7.76
C LYS A 233 -8.71 -31.59 -7.75
N SER A 234 -9.77 -31.16 -8.45
CA SER A 234 -11.02 -31.94 -8.58
C SER A 234 -10.77 -33.29 -9.26
N LEU A 235 -10.08 -33.28 -10.41
CA LEU A 235 -9.80 -34.51 -11.17
C LEU A 235 -8.93 -35.48 -10.35
N LEU A 236 -7.89 -35.00 -9.68
CA LEU A 236 -7.08 -35.80 -8.77
C LEU A 236 -7.90 -36.36 -7.59
N GLN A 237 -8.82 -35.56 -7.05
CA GLN A 237 -9.71 -35.97 -5.97
C GLN A 237 -10.71 -37.05 -6.42
N GLU A 238 -11.25 -36.93 -7.62
CA GLU A 238 -12.09 -37.95 -8.27
C GLU A 238 -11.30 -39.26 -8.45
N LEU A 239 -10.04 -39.20 -8.92
CA LEU A 239 -9.16 -40.36 -9.04
C LEU A 239 -8.87 -41.02 -7.68
N ARG A 240 -8.56 -40.24 -6.63
CA ARG A 240 -8.37 -40.77 -5.26
C ARG A 240 -9.64 -41.46 -4.74
N VAL A 241 -10.81 -40.88 -4.96
CA VAL A 241 -12.11 -41.49 -4.58
C VAL A 241 -12.34 -42.80 -5.34
N GLN A 242 -12.15 -42.82 -6.66
CA GLN A 242 -12.27 -44.03 -7.50
C GLN A 242 -11.28 -45.13 -7.11
N HIS A 243 -10.05 -44.77 -6.74
CA HIS A 243 -9.07 -45.72 -6.24
C HIS A 243 -9.49 -46.33 -4.89
N THR A 244 -10.02 -45.54 -3.95
CA THR A 244 -10.54 -46.08 -2.67
C THR A 244 -11.83 -46.90 -2.83
N LEU A 245 -12.59 -46.70 -3.92
CA LEU A 245 -13.67 -47.60 -4.35
C LEU A 245 -13.13 -48.98 -4.74
N GLN A 246 -12.20 -49.02 -5.71
CA GLN A 246 -11.63 -50.28 -6.21
C GLN A 246 -10.90 -51.07 -5.11
N LYS A 247 -10.19 -50.39 -4.20
CA LYS A 247 -9.52 -51.01 -3.04
C LYS A 247 -10.50 -51.65 -2.03
N GLY A 248 -11.78 -51.30 -2.09
CA GLY A 248 -12.81 -51.77 -1.16
C GLY A 248 -13.69 -52.92 -1.66
N SER A 249 -13.62 -53.29 -2.95
CA SER A 249 -14.64 -54.12 -3.60
C SER A 249 -14.36 -55.62 -3.71
N SER A 250 -13.13 -56.10 -3.46
CA SER A 250 -12.82 -57.55 -3.50
C SER A 250 -11.76 -57.98 -2.47
N PRO A 251 -11.98 -59.06 -1.71
CA PRO A 251 -10.93 -59.72 -0.90
C PRO A 251 -9.97 -60.59 -1.73
N CYS A 252 -10.38 -61.02 -2.93
CA CYS A 252 -9.56 -61.80 -3.86
C CYS A 252 -9.20 -60.89 -5.04
N GLN A 253 -7.97 -60.39 -5.06
CA GLN A 253 -7.43 -59.69 -6.22
C GLN A 253 -6.80 -60.71 -7.17
N ASP A 254 -7.18 -60.63 -8.44
CA ASP A 254 -6.40 -61.26 -9.52
C ASP A 254 -5.09 -60.48 -9.72
N GLU A 255 -4.04 -61.12 -10.24
CA GLU A 255 -2.73 -60.47 -10.45
C GLU A 255 -2.86 -59.26 -11.39
N ASP A 256 -3.62 -59.39 -12.47
CA ASP A 256 -3.91 -58.28 -13.40
C ASP A 256 -4.67 -57.13 -12.71
N GLN A 257 -5.51 -57.45 -11.71
CA GLN A 257 -6.29 -56.47 -10.96
C GLN A 257 -5.42 -55.73 -9.93
N TRP A 258 -4.46 -56.43 -9.30
CA TRP A 258 -3.43 -55.84 -8.45
C TRP A 258 -2.48 -54.93 -9.24
N GLN A 259 -2.03 -55.37 -10.43
CA GLN A 259 -1.19 -54.57 -11.32
C GLN A 259 -1.90 -53.30 -11.80
N LEU A 260 -3.18 -53.41 -12.18
CA LEU A 260 -4.01 -52.24 -12.53
C LEU A 260 -4.14 -51.27 -11.36
N GLN A 261 -4.41 -51.76 -10.15
CA GLN A 261 -4.48 -50.92 -8.96
C GLN A 261 -3.17 -50.19 -8.69
N LYS A 262 -2.04 -50.89 -8.81
CA LYS A 262 -0.70 -50.31 -8.64
C LYS A 262 -0.38 -49.23 -9.69
N ALA A 263 -0.84 -49.41 -10.93
CA ALA A 263 -0.72 -48.41 -11.99
C ALA A 263 -1.61 -47.17 -11.75
N VAL A 264 -2.78 -47.34 -11.13
CA VAL A 264 -3.63 -46.23 -10.69
C VAL A 264 -2.98 -45.50 -9.50
N GLU A 265 -2.39 -46.21 -8.54
CA GLU A 265 -1.63 -45.60 -7.44
C GLU A 265 -0.42 -44.80 -7.96
N SER A 266 0.35 -45.30 -8.93
CA SER A 266 1.47 -44.54 -9.52
C SER A 266 0.98 -43.32 -10.31
N HIS A 267 -0.09 -43.44 -11.09
CA HIS A 267 -0.67 -42.30 -11.81
C HIS A 267 -1.19 -41.20 -10.87
N ILE A 268 -1.78 -41.57 -9.72
CA ILE A 268 -2.20 -40.60 -8.69
C ILE A 268 -0.98 -39.86 -8.13
N LEU A 269 0.13 -40.55 -7.86
CA LEU A 269 1.37 -39.92 -7.38
C LEU A 269 2.01 -39.01 -8.42
N GLU A 270 2.04 -39.40 -9.69
CA GLU A 270 2.55 -38.56 -10.79
C GLU A 270 1.72 -37.29 -10.99
N GLU A 271 0.39 -37.39 -10.92
CA GLU A 271 -0.48 -36.21 -11.00
C GLU A 271 -0.44 -35.34 -9.73
N GLU A 272 -0.13 -35.92 -8.56
CA GLU A 272 0.18 -35.18 -7.34
C GLU A 272 1.47 -34.37 -7.45
N GLU A 273 2.54 -34.97 -7.96
CA GLU A 273 3.84 -34.30 -8.17
C GLU A 273 3.70 -33.15 -9.17
N LYS A 274 3.10 -33.39 -10.35
CA LYS A 274 2.82 -32.34 -11.36
C LYS A 274 1.95 -31.21 -10.80
N LEU A 275 0.92 -31.55 -10.01
CA LEU A 275 0.06 -30.56 -9.37
C LEU A 275 0.85 -29.72 -8.36
N GLU A 276 1.72 -30.34 -7.57
CA GLU A 276 2.58 -29.63 -6.62
C GLU A 276 3.56 -28.71 -7.35
N GLU A 277 4.29 -29.19 -8.36
CA GLU A 277 5.19 -28.39 -9.19
C GLU A 277 4.48 -27.16 -9.79
N GLU A 278 3.30 -27.34 -10.39
CA GLU A 278 2.52 -26.23 -10.95
C GLU A 278 2.00 -25.26 -9.88
N THR A 279 1.65 -25.75 -8.68
CA THR A 279 1.30 -24.87 -7.57
C THR A 279 2.52 -24.04 -7.16
N GLN A 280 3.68 -24.66 -6.99
CA GLN A 280 4.92 -24.00 -6.57
C GLN A 280 5.37 -22.97 -7.62
N GLN A 281 5.31 -23.30 -8.91
CA GLN A 281 5.58 -22.37 -10.00
C GLN A 281 4.60 -21.18 -9.96
N THR A 282 3.29 -21.43 -9.86
CA THR A 282 2.28 -20.37 -9.79
C THR A 282 2.51 -19.45 -8.57
N TYR A 283 2.83 -20.02 -7.41
CA TYR A 283 3.17 -19.25 -6.22
C TYR A 283 4.47 -18.44 -6.40
N LEU A 284 5.48 -18.99 -7.08
CA LEU A 284 6.74 -18.30 -7.35
C LEU A 284 6.54 -17.11 -8.30
N GLU A 285 5.82 -17.30 -9.41
CA GLU A 285 5.44 -16.23 -10.35
C GLU A 285 4.68 -15.10 -9.62
N PHE A 286 3.71 -15.47 -8.79
CA PHE A 286 2.91 -14.52 -8.03
C PHE A 286 3.70 -13.83 -6.91
N HIS A 287 4.66 -14.53 -6.31
CA HIS A 287 5.57 -13.94 -5.32
C HIS A 287 6.51 -12.92 -5.98
N GLN A 288 7.08 -13.23 -7.14
CA GLN A 288 7.93 -12.29 -7.89
C GLN A 288 7.16 -11.02 -8.26
N GLN A 289 5.94 -11.15 -8.80
CA GLN A 289 5.06 -10.01 -9.10
C GLN A 289 4.72 -9.20 -7.85
N LEU A 290 4.42 -9.85 -6.72
CA LEU A 290 4.14 -9.15 -5.46
C LEU A 290 5.38 -8.41 -4.95
N VAL A 291 6.58 -8.98 -5.08
CA VAL A 291 7.83 -8.32 -4.68
C VAL A 291 8.11 -7.09 -5.53
N THR A 292 7.89 -7.14 -6.85
CA THR A 292 8.04 -5.96 -7.72
C THR A 292 7.00 -4.89 -7.40
N GLU A 293 5.72 -5.26 -7.21
CA GLU A 293 4.66 -4.32 -6.83
C GLU A 293 4.92 -3.68 -5.45
N VAL A 294 5.48 -4.43 -4.49
CA VAL A 294 5.93 -3.88 -3.20
C VAL A 294 7.06 -2.88 -3.40
N GLN A 295 8.07 -3.20 -4.22
CA GLN A 295 9.20 -2.29 -4.49
C GLN A 295 8.74 -0.99 -5.16
N GLU A 296 7.87 -1.07 -6.16
CA GLU A 296 7.26 0.10 -6.83
C GLU A 296 6.43 0.94 -5.86
N ALA A 297 5.61 0.30 -5.02
CA ALA A 297 4.80 1.00 -4.03
C ALA A 297 5.65 1.71 -2.95
N LEU A 298 6.80 1.12 -2.57
CA LEU A 298 7.76 1.75 -1.67
C LEU A 298 8.51 2.92 -2.32
N GLN A 299 8.88 2.82 -3.60
CA GLN A 299 9.46 3.94 -4.35
C GLN A 299 8.45 5.09 -4.47
N TYR A 300 7.18 4.80 -4.77
CA TYR A 300 6.11 5.79 -4.82
C TYR A 300 5.89 6.46 -3.46
N LEU A 301 5.88 5.67 -2.37
CA LEU A 301 5.80 6.19 -1.00
C LEU A 301 6.95 7.17 -0.71
N GLN A 302 8.20 6.81 -1.08
CA GLN A 302 9.37 7.68 -0.91
C GLN A 302 9.23 8.98 -1.71
N GLN A 303 8.92 8.91 -3.01
CA GLN A 303 8.75 10.09 -3.87
C GLN A 303 7.68 11.05 -3.34
N HIS A 304 6.56 10.51 -2.85
CA HIS A 304 5.53 11.33 -2.22
C HIS A 304 6.05 12.00 -0.92
N MET A 305 6.80 11.27 -0.09
CA MET A 305 7.38 11.87 1.12
C MET A 305 8.38 12.98 0.84
N GLU A 306 9.25 12.82 -0.17
CA GLU A 306 10.16 13.86 -0.63
C GLU A 306 9.39 15.14 -1.04
N GLN A 307 8.25 14.99 -1.71
CA GLN A 307 7.38 16.11 -2.08
C GLN A 307 6.68 16.76 -0.88
N VAL A 308 6.16 15.97 0.07
CA VAL A 308 5.54 16.49 1.31
C VAL A 308 6.56 17.29 2.11
N ILE A 309 7.73 16.70 2.37
CA ILE A 309 8.84 17.31 3.10
C ILE A 309 9.31 18.60 2.41
N GLY A 310 9.50 18.58 1.09
CA GLY A 310 9.88 19.76 0.32
C GLY A 310 8.86 20.90 0.44
N ARG A 311 7.55 20.58 0.42
CA ARG A 311 6.49 21.59 0.61
C ARG A 311 6.46 22.15 2.03
N THR A 312 6.62 21.31 3.06
CA THR A 312 6.65 21.79 4.46
C THR A 312 7.88 22.63 4.76
N LEU A 313 9.05 22.27 4.23
CA LEU A 313 10.28 23.07 4.34
C LEU A 313 10.12 24.44 3.66
N LEU A 314 9.52 24.50 2.46
CA LEU A 314 9.22 25.76 1.78
C LEU A 314 8.22 26.63 2.55
N GLN A 315 7.19 26.04 3.16
CA GLN A 315 6.24 26.77 4.01
C GLN A 315 6.90 27.29 5.29
N HIS A 316 7.75 26.49 5.94
CA HIS A 316 8.52 26.89 7.12
C HIS A 316 9.46 28.05 6.80
N ALA A 317 10.28 27.95 5.75
CA ALA A 317 11.18 29.02 5.32
C ALA A 317 10.45 30.35 5.01
N ARG A 318 9.26 30.29 4.40
CA ARG A 318 8.43 31.48 4.16
C ARG A 318 7.91 32.12 5.45
N ARG A 319 7.45 31.31 6.42
CA ARG A 319 6.99 31.79 7.73
C ARG A 319 8.13 32.44 8.52
N GLU A 320 9.31 31.83 8.53
CA GLU A 320 10.50 32.39 9.20
C GLU A 320 11.05 33.64 8.51
N SER A 321 10.77 33.83 7.21
CA SER A 321 11.07 35.08 6.50
C SER A 321 10.08 36.20 6.85
N GLY A 322 8.78 35.88 6.99
CA GLY A 322 7.74 36.86 7.35
C GLY A 322 7.93 37.43 8.75
N LYS A 323 8.11 36.55 9.76
CA LYS A 323 8.34 36.95 11.16
C LYS A 323 9.48 37.95 11.36
N LYS A 324 10.54 37.86 10.54
CA LYS A 324 11.72 38.75 10.62
C LYS A 324 11.46 40.15 10.02
N SER A 325 10.32 40.36 9.39
CA SER A 325 9.94 41.64 8.77
C SER A 325 8.85 42.39 9.54
N GLU A 326 8.06 41.73 10.38
CA GLU A 326 6.87 42.31 11.01
C GLU A 326 7.18 42.97 12.38
N ASP A 327 8.03 42.35 13.20
CA ASP A 327 8.16 42.64 14.65
C ASP A 327 8.68 44.06 14.99
N ASP A 328 9.70 44.57 14.27
CA ASP A 328 10.30 45.90 14.51
C ASP A 328 9.66 47.02 13.66
N GLY A 329 8.94 46.65 12.60
CA GLY A 329 8.50 47.57 11.54
C GLY A 329 7.04 48.04 11.68
N GLN A 330 6.18 47.21 12.25
CA GLN A 330 4.74 47.45 12.33
C GLN A 330 4.41 48.53 13.37
N ASP A 331 4.95 48.38 14.59
CA ASP A 331 4.83 49.34 15.71
C ASP A 331 5.17 50.79 15.33
N PHE A 332 6.19 50.98 14.49
CA PHE A 332 6.60 52.32 14.06
C PHE A 332 5.62 52.91 13.03
N LYS A 333 5.10 52.08 12.11
CA LYS A 333 4.13 52.52 11.10
C LYS A 333 2.79 52.89 11.73
N GLU A 334 2.34 52.14 12.74
CA GLU A 334 1.09 52.42 13.45
C GLU A 334 1.18 53.77 14.21
N ARG A 335 2.24 53.99 15.01
CA ARG A 335 2.49 55.27 15.69
C ARG A 335 2.64 56.45 14.73
N LEU A 336 3.20 56.22 13.53
CA LEU A 336 3.31 57.23 12.48
C LEU A 336 1.96 57.57 11.85
N VAL A 337 1.09 56.58 11.64
CA VAL A 337 -0.29 56.81 11.13
C VAL A 337 -1.11 57.60 12.15
N GLU A 338 -1.06 57.24 13.44
CA GLU A 338 -1.72 57.98 14.52
C GLU A 338 -1.26 59.46 14.54
N ALA A 339 0.06 59.70 14.59
CA ALA A 339 0.61 61.05 14.57
C ALA A 339 0.31 61.83 13.28
N ALA A 340 0.17 61.15 12.13
CA ALA A 340 -0.20 61.79 10.87
C ALA A 340 -1.68 62.20 10.83
N VAL A 341 -2.57 61.44 11.49
CA VAL A 341 -4.00 61.76 11.64
C VAL A 341 -4.23 62.87 12.67
N GLU A 342 -3.44 62.91 13.74
CA GLU A 342 -3.50 63.97 14.77
C GLU A 342 -2.79 65.27 14.34
N SER A 343 -1.94 65.24 13.32
CA SER A 343 -1.20 66.42 12.86
C SER A 343 -2.09 67.46 12.16
N VAL A 344 -2.22 68.63 12.77
CA VAL A 344 -2.85 69.84 12.19
C VAL A 344 -2.24 70.25 10.84
N TYR A 345 -0.99 69.83 10.55
CA TYR A 345 -0.29 70.11 9.30
C TYR A 345 -0.51 69.02 8.23
N GLY A 346 -1.04 67.85 8.62
CA GLY A 346 -1.43 66.73 7.75
C GLY A 346 -2.76 66.97 7.03
N THR A 347 -2.88 68.08 6.29
CA THR A 347 -4.10 68.36 5.50
C THR A 347 -4.32 67.26 4.45
N SER A 348 -5.57 66.78 4.32
CA SER A 348 -5.93 65.65 3.42
C SER A 348 -5.36 65.79 2.00
N ASN A 349 -5.35 67.00 1.42
CA ASN A 349 -4.78 67.26 0.10
C ASN A 349 -3.26 66.99 0.00
N ASN A 350 -2.49 67.26 1.07
CA ASN A 350 -1.05 67.01 1.10
C ASN A 350 -0.75 65.50 1.23
N ILE A 351 -1.51 64.79 2.08
CA ILE A 351 -1.40 63.34 2.24
C ILE A 351 -1.82 62.63 0.94
N ASN A 352 -2.95 63.02 0.34
CA ASN A 352 -3.41 62.49 -0.95
C ASN A 352 -2.38 62.70 -2.06
N ARG A 353 -1.71 63.86 -2.11
CA ARG A 353 -0.62 64.12 -3.08
C ARG A 353 0.60 63.22 -2.83
N LEU A 354 0.98 63.00 -1.57
CA LEU A 354 2.09 62.11 -1.22
C LEU A 354 1.78 60.66 -1.62
N VAL A 355 0.58 60.18 -1.30
CA VAL A 355 0.10 58.84 -1.68
C VAL A 355 0.03 58.68 -3.20
N GLN A 356 -0.47 59.67 -3.95
CA GLN A 356 -0.45 59.66 -5.42
C GLN A 356 0.97 59.61 -5.98
N ASN A 357 1.91 60.39 -5.43
CA ASN A 357 3.31 60.36 -5.83
C ASN A 357 3.94 58.98 -5.59
N TYR A 358 3.68 58.36 -4.44
CA TYR A 358 4.16 57.02 -4.12
C TYR A 358 3.61 55.97 -5.10
N TYR A 359 2.31 55.94 -5.37
CA TYR A 359 1.75 55.04 -6.38
C TYR A 359 2.31 55.28 -7.79
N GLN A 360 2.60 56.53 -8.18
CA GLN A 360 3.28 56.82 -9.45
C GLN A 360 4.75 56.36 -9.47
N GLN A 361 5.45 56.40 -8.34
CA GLN A 361 6.81 55.86 -8.23
C GLN A 361 6.81 54.33 -8.29
N LEU A 362 5.91 53.67 -7.55
CA LEU A 362 5.70 52.21 -7.61
C LEU A 362 5.38 51.75 -9.04
N GLY A 363 4.51 52.46 -9.77
CA GLY A 363 4.20 52.19 -11.17
C GLY A 363 5.46 52.18 -12.04
N LYS A 364 6.29 53.25 -11.95
CA LYS A 364 7.55 53.36 -12.70
C LYS A 364 8.56 52.26 -12.35
N ILE A 365 8.66 51.89 -11.07
CA ILE A 365 9.54 50.80 -10.61
C ILE A 365 9.06 49.45 -11.19
N THR A 366 7.75 49.19 -11.16
CA THR A 366 7.13 47.96 -11.67
C THR A 366 7.28 47.84 -13.19
N GLU A 367 6.94 48.89 -13.94
CA GLU A 367 7.13 48.96 -15.40
C GLU A 367 8.61 48.77 -15.78
N GLY A 368 9.52 49.42 -15.04
CA GLY A 368 10.96 49.27 -15.22
C GLY A 368 11.46 47.85 -14.95
N TYR A 369 10.92 47.17 -13.93
CA TYR A 369 11.21 45.76 -13.66
C TYR A 369 10.67 44.83 -14.74
N GLU A 370 9.45 45.02 -15.22
CA GLU A 370 8.89 44.21 -16.31
C GLU A 370 9.69 44.36 -17.60
N GLY A 371 10.10 45.60 -17.95
CA GLY A 371 11.02 45.87 -19.06
C GLY A 371 12.36 45.13 -18.92
N LYS A 372 13.01 45.25 -17.75
CA LYS A 372 14.28 44.54 -17.44
C LYS A 372 14.11 43.01 -17.49
N LYS A 373 13.00 42.48 -16.98
CA LYS A 373 12.66 41.04 -16.98
C LYS A 373 12.48 40.49 -18.40
N LEU A 374 11.79 41.23 -19.27
CA LEU A 374 11.65 40.90 -20.69
C LEU A 374 12.99 40.96 -21.43
N GLN A 375 13.83 41.96 -21.14
CA GLN A 375 15.18 42.07 -21.71
C GLN A 375 16.09 40.91 -21.27
N GLN A 376 16.02 40.52 -19.99
CA GLN A 376 16.78 39.41 -19.43
C GLN A 376 16.31 38.05 -19.96
N LEU A 377 15.00 37.87 -20.20
CA LEU A 377 14.47 36.69 -20.88
C LEU A 377 15.04 36.55 -22.30
N LYS A 378 15.05 37.64 -23.09
CA LYS A 378 15.63 37.67 -24.45
C LYS A 378 17.12 37.36 -24.43
N SER A 379 17.89 38.03 -23.57
CA SER A 379 19.36 37.83 -23.49
C SER A 379 19.73 36.39 -23.09
N LEU A 380 18.99 35.79 -22.14
CA LEU A 380 19.19 34.40 -21.70
C LEU A 380 18.72 33.38 -22.74
N GLN A 381 17.71 33.68 -23.54
CA GLN A 381 17.32 32.84 -24.68
C GLN A 381 18.44 32.80 -25.73
N GLU A 382 18.88 33.96 -26.22
CA GLU A 382 19.97 34.04 -27.21
C GLU A 382 21.28 33.43 -26.70
N ARG A 383 21.56 33.54 -25.40
CA ARG A 383 22.75 32.91 -24.78
C ARG A 383 22.59 31.40 -24.68
N GLY A 384 21.39 30.91 -24.35
CA GLY A 384 21.05 29.49 -24.35
C GLY A 384 21.18 28.85 -25.73
N GLU A 385 20.72 29.54 -26.78
CA GLU A 385 20.87 29.12 -28.17
C GLU A 385 22.35 29.09 -28.58
N ARG A 386 23.11 30.18 -28.36
CA ARG A 386 24.56 30.22 -28.60
C ARG A 386 25.32 29.09 -27.89
N ASN A 387 24.97 28.78 -26.63
CA ASN A 387 25.59 27.69 -25.88
C ASN A 387 25.20 26.29 -26.42
N ARG A 388 23.96 26.10 -26.87
CA ARG A 388 23.52 24.88 -27.56
C ARG A 388 24.28 24.66 -28.87
N HIS A 389 24.51 25.70 -29.67
CA HIS A 389 25.28 25.59 -30.91
C HIS A 389 26.75 25.25 -30.63
N LYS A 390 27.40 25.93 -29.69
CA LYS A 390 28.80 25.63 -29.29
C LYS A 390 28.96 24.19 -28.81
N LYS A 391 28.14 23.74 -27.85
CA LYS A 391 28.25 22.38 -27.31
C LYS A 391 27.84 21.30 -28.33
N LYS A 392 26.94 21.58 -29.28
CA LYS A 392 26.69 20.68 -30.43
C LYS A 392 27.93 20.53 -31.33
N GLN A 393 28.62 21.62 -31.62
CA GLN A 393 29.84 21.61 -32.43
C GLN A 393 30.99 20.86 -31.73
N GLU A 394 31.11 21.01 -30.41
CA GLU A 394 32.05 20.30 -29.54
C GLU A 394 31.77 18.77 -29.47
N ILE A 395 30.50 18.37 -29.45
CA ILE A 395 30.07 16.96 -29.59
C ILE A 395 30.43 16.43 -30.98
N GLU A 396 30.29 17.22 -32.04
CA GLU A 396 30.61 16.79 -33.40
C GLU A 396 32.12 16.62 -33.62
N LEU A 397 32.93 17.48 -33.02
CA LEU A 397 34.40 17.38 -33.02
C LEU A 397 34.90 16.17 -32.22
N SER A 398 34.43 15.99 -30.99
CA SER A 398 34.78 14.82 -30.18
C SER A 398 34.27 13.50 -30.78
N LEU A 399 33.15 13.51 -31.53
CA LEU A 399 32.69 12.34 -32.27
C LEU A 399 33.60 12.01 -33.47
N LYS A 400 34.16 13.01 -34.15
CA LYS A 400 35.14 12.81 -35.24
C LYS A 400 36.49 12.34 -34.71
N GLU A 401 36.94 12.84 -33.56
CA GLU A 401 38.17 12.38 -32.91
C GLU A 401 38.08 10.92 -32.41
N ASN A 402 36.91 10.51 -31.92
CA ASN A 402 36.68 9.12 -31.52
C ASN A 402 36.52 8.16 -32.72
N GLN A 403 36.26 8.67 -33.93
CA GLN A 403 36.28 7.87 -35.16
C GLN A 403 37.70 7.64 -35.69
N SER A 404 38.60 8.63 -35.59
CA SER A 404 40.00 8.46 -36.04
C SER A 404 40.79 7.49 -35.14
N LYS A 405 40.50 7.45 -33.84
CA LYS A 405 41.02 6.41 -32.91
C LYS A 405 40.33 5.04 -33.07
N GLY A 406 39.25 4.96 -33.84
CA GLY A 406 38.40 3.77 -33.98
C GLY A 406 38.57 2.98 -35.28
N LEU A 407 39.57 3.28 -36.12
CA LEU A 407 39.71 2.71 -37.47
C LEU A 407 40.13 1.22 -37.54
N LEU A 408 40.16 0.51 -36.41
CA LEU A 408 40.76 -0.84 -36.30
C LEU A 408 39.81 -1.98 -35.91
N ASN A 409 38.49 -1.76 -35.74
CA ASN A 409 37.56 -2.82 -35.30
C ASN A 409 36.29 -2.97 -36.16
N VAL A 410 36.48 -3.23 -37.46
CA VAL A 410 35.41 -3.69 -38.37
C VAL A 410 34.91 -5.11 -38.00
N SER A 411 35.67 -5.87 -37.21
CA SER A 411 35.37 -7.26 -36.81
C SER A 411 34.53 -7.41 -35.52
N SER A 412 33.88 -6.34 -35.02
CA SER A 412 33.07 -6.41 -33.79
C SER A 412 31.65 -6.95 -34.05
N THR A 413 31.21 -7.88 -33.20
CA THR A 413 29.88 -8.52 -33.30
C THR A 413 28.76 -7.49 -33.21
N VAL A 414 27.60 -7.77 -33.84
CA VAL A 414 26.46 -6.82 -33.90
C VAL A 414 26.06 -6.32 -32.49
N HIS A 415 26.12 -7.19 -31.49
CA HIS A 415 25.85 -6.86 -30.09
C HIS A 415 26.82 -5.80 -29.53
N GLN A 416 28.13 -5.89 -29.79
CA GLN A 416 29.10 -4.88 -29.34
C GLN A 416 28.84 -3.52 -30.00
N ARG A 417 28.50 -3.49 -31.30
CA ARG A 417 28.13 -2.25 -32.00
C ARG A 417 26.86 -1.61 -31.44
N MET A 418 25.86 -2.43 -31.08
CA MET A 418 24.63 -1.98 -30.42
C MET A 418 24.91 -1.38 -29.03
N VAL A 419 25.71 -2.06 -28.19
CA VAL A 419 26.08 -1.58 -26.85
C VAL A 419 26.90 -0.27 -26.93
N LEU A 420 27.79 -0.13 -27.91
CA LEU A 420 28.55 1.12 -28.12
C LEU A 420 27.64 2.28 -28.56
N GLN A 421 26.66 2.03 -29.44
CA GLN A 421 25.66 3.06 -29.81
C GLN A 421 24.77 3.42 -28.62
N GLN A 422 24.33 2.45 -27.82
CA GLN A 422 23.55 2.70 -26.60
C GLN A 422 24.32 3.59 -25.62
N LYS A 423 25.59 3.27 -25.33
CA LYS A 423 26.47 4.09 -24.48
C LYS A 423 26.64 5.52 -25.04
N LYS A 424 26.80 5.67 -26.36
CA LYS A 424 26.88 6.97 -27.02
C LYS A 424 25.59 7.79 -26.88
N VAL A 425 24.42 7.16 -27.06
CA VAL A 425 23.11 7.84 -26.90
C VAL A 425 22.90 8.27 -25.44
N LEU A 426 23.25 7.43 -24.47
CA LEU A 426 23.18 7.76 -23.05
C LEU A 426 24.09 8.94 -22.69
N ALA A 427 25.36 8.92 -23.11
CA ALA A 427 26.29 10.04 -22.87
C ALA A 427 25.82 11.36 -23.54
N GLN A 428 25.22 11.28 -24.74
CA GLN A 428 24.62 12.44 -25.40
C GLN A 428 23.40 12.98 -24.62
N PHE A 429 22.58 12.09 -24.05
CA PHE A 429 21.43 12.47 -23.23
C PHE A 429 21.86 13.11 -21.90
N GLU A 430 22.81 12.51 -21.18
CA GLU A 430 23.38 13.06 -19.94
C GLU A 430 23.94 14.47 -20.16
N LEU A 431 24.72 14.66 -21.23
CA LEU A 431 25.25 15.98 -21.58
C LEU A 431 24.14 16.98 -21.93
N GLN A 432 23.08 16.57 -22.63
CA GLN A 432 21.92 17.44 -22.88
C GLN A 432 21.19 17.83 -21.59
N GLN A 433 21.04 16.92 -20.63
CA GLN A 433 20.44 17.24 -19.33
C GLN A 433 21.31 18.19 -18.53
N GLN A 434 22.63 18.01 -18.54
CA GLN A 434 23.57 18.92 -17.90
C GLN A 434 23.50 20.34 -18.49
N ILE A 435 23.41 20.47 -19.82
CA ILE A 435 23.19 21.76 -20.50
C ILE A 435 21.86 22.40 -20.09
N ARG A 436 20.79 21.60 -19.98
CA ARG A 436 19.48 22.07 -19.54
C ARG A 436 19.55 22.59 -18.10
N LEU A 437 20.18 21.84 -17.19
CA LEU A 437 20.37 22.20 -15.79
C LEU A 437 21.21 23.48 -15.64
N GLU A 438 22.33 23.60 -16.35
CA GLU A 438 23.15 24.82 -16.38
C GLU A 438 22.36 26.04 -16.87
N SER A 439 21.53 25.88 -17.90
CA SER A 439 20.70 26.96 -18.43
C SER A 439 19.63 27.41 -17.42
N LEU A 440 19.08 26.48 -16.63
CA LEU A 440 18.12 26.79 -15.56
C LEU A 440 18.79 27.48 -14.38
N LYS A 441 19.99 27.04 -13.97
CA LYS A 441 20.80 27.72 -12.93
C LYS A 441 21.13 29.16 -13.33
N GLN A 442 21.53 29.39 -14.59
CA GLN A 442 21.80 30.75 -15.09
C GLN A 442 20.54 31.63 -15.13
N LYS A 443 19.38 31.06 -15.49
CA LYS A 443 18.08 31.77 -15.42
C LYS A 443 17.69 32.14 -13.99
N LEU A 444 17.84 31.21 -13.05
CA LEU A 444 17.52 31.44 -11.64
C LEU A 444 18.38 32.57 -11.05
N LEU A 445 19.70 32.53 -11.25
CA LEU A 445 20.61 33.59 -10.78
C LEU A 445 20.30 34.96 -11.44
N GLY A 446 19.95 34.95 -12.73
CA GLY A 446 19.57 36.17 -13.46
C GLY A 446 18.27 36.80 -12.96
N PHE A 447 17.28 36.00 -12.54
CA PHE A 447 16.06 36.52 -11.94
C PHE A 447 16.25 36.93 -10.48
N HIS A 448 16.98 36.15 -9.68
CA HIS A 448 17.27 36.49 -8.28
C HIS A 448 17.97 37.85 -8.17
N HIS A 449 18.89 38.19 -9.10
CA HIS A 449 19.51 39.51 -9.10
C HIS A 449 18.51 40.64 -9.41
N LEU A 450 17.61 40.44 -10.40
CA LEU A 450 16.55 41.41 -10.71
C LEU A 450 15.51 41.55 -9.60
N GLU A 451 15.23 40.46 -8.87
CA GLU A 451 14.33 40.42 -7.73
C GLU A 451 14.93 41.19 -6.54
N THR A 452 16.22 40.98 -6.22
CA THR A 452 16.92 41.80 -5.20
C THR A 452 17.04 43.27 -5.60
N GLU A 453 17.18 43.58 -6.89
CA GLU A 453 17.20 44.98 -7.36
C GLU A 453 15.82 45.63 -7.24
N LEU A 454 14.74 44.91 -7.58
CA LEU A 454 13.37 45.36 -7.36
C LEU A 454 13.10 45.58 -5.86
N GLU A 455 13.47 44.62 -5.01
CA GLU A 455 13.29 44.70 -3.56
C GLU A 455 14.02 45.92 -2.96
N ASN A 456 15.27 46.18 -3.37
CA ASN A 456 15.99 47.39 -2.97
C ASN A 456 15.27 48.67 -3.42
N GLN A 457 14.79 48.73 -4.67
CA GLN A 457 14.10 49.92 -5.21
C GLN A 457 12.74 50.17 -4.53
N LEU A 458 12.01 49.10 -4.17
CA LEU A 458 10.77 49.20 -3.41
C LEU A 458 11.03 49.62 -1.96
N GLN A 459 12.06 49.07 -1.31
CA GLN A 459 12.46 49.48 0.06
C GLN A 459 12.95 50.93 0.12
N GLU A 460 13.62 51.44 -0.92
CA GLU A 460 14.03 52.84 -1.03
C GLU A 460 12.81 53.77 -1.18
N ALA A 461 11.89 53.44 -2.11
CA ALA A 461 10.64 54.20 -2.29
C ALA A 461 9.73 54.18 -1.05
N GLU A 462 9.66 53.06 -0.33
CA GLU A 462 8.94 52.96 0.95
C GLU A 462 9.61 53.82 2.04
N GLN A 463 10.94 53.81 2.14
CA GLN A 463 11.67 54.64 3.10
C GLN A 463 11.53 56.14 2.82
N ASP A 464 11.55 56.55 1.55
CA ASP A 464 11.32 57.94 1.15
C ASP A 464 9.88 58.38 1.48
N PHE A 465 8.87 57.55 1.16
CA PHE A 465 7.46 57.83 1.51
C PHE A 465 7.24 57.94 3.04
N VAL A 466 7.78 56.98 3.81
CA VAL A 466 7.71 56.99 5.29
C VAL A 466 8.46 58.20 5.86
N GLY A 467 9.59 58.58 5.27
CA GLY A 467 10.35 59.77 5.64
C GLY A 467 9.59 61.08 5.41
N GLU A 468 9.01 61.25 4.21
CA GLU A 468 8.19 62.43 3.89
C GLU A 468 6.91 62.51 4.76
N LEU A 469 6.24 61.37 5.00
CA LEU A 469 5.07 61.30 5.87
C LEU A 469 5.41 61.68 7.32
N ALA A 470 6.54 61.21 7.84
CA ALA A 470 7.01 61.55 9.19
C ALA A 470 7.45 63.01 9.33
N VAL A 471 7.99 63.63 8.28
CA VAL A 471 8.25 65.08 8.24
C VAL A 471 6.95 65.88 8.31
N LEU A 472 5.89 65.44 7.61
CA LEU A 472 4.55 66.06 7.69
C LEU A 472 3.87 65.86 9.06
N ALA A 473 4.09 64.70 9.68
CA ALA A 473 3.59 64.37 11.03
C ALA A 473 4.47 64.92 12.17
N ARG A 474 5.66 65.47 11.86
CA ARG A 474 6.70 65.90 12.82
C ARG A 474 7.19 64.80 13.77
N VAL A 475 7.14 63.53 13.35
CA VAL A 475 7.64 62.39 14.12
C VAL A 475 9.17 62.26 13.93
N PRO A 476 9.97 62.14 15.00
CA PRO A 476 11.42 61.93 14.87
C PRO A 476 11.74 60.57 14.23
N VAL A 477 12.04 60.56 12.93
CA VAL A 477 12.59 59.36 12.27
C VAL A 477 14.04 59.17 12.68
N THR A 478 14.37 58.04 13.29
CA THR A 478 15.76 57.59 13.49
C THR A 478 16.35 57.11 12.17
N VAL A 479 16.62 58.04 11.26
CA VAL A 479 17.21 57.76 9.94
C VAL A 479 18.59 57.11 10.12
N LYS A 480 18.66 55.78 10.02
CA LYS A 480 19.90 55.01 9.93
C LYS A 480 20.61 55.34 8.61
N LYS A 481 21.31 56.47 8.55
CA LYS A 481 22.11 56.91 7.40
C LYS A 481 23.10 55.81 6.97
N LYS A 482 22.78 55.08 5.90
CA LYS A 482 23.79 54.36 5.12
C LYS A 482 24.68 55.39 4.40
N PRO A 483 26.01 55.19 4.33
CA PRO A 483 26.91 56.18 3.76
C PRO A 483 26.79 56.27 2.23
N SER A 484 26.32 57.41 1.74
CA SER A 484 26.29 57.74 0.31
C SER A 484 27.70 57.75 -0.29
N LYS A 485 27.99 56.80 -1.18
CA LYS A 485 29.26 56.73 -1.94
C LYS A 485 29.26 57.75 -3.07
N ARG A 486 29.61 59.01 -2.76
CA ARG A 486 29.93 60.01 -3.78
C ARG A 486 31.33 59.75 -4.34
N SER A 487 31.46 59.72 -5.67
CA SER A 487 32.71 59.35 -6.35
C SER A 487 33.50 60.56 -6.89
N LYS A 488 34.83 60.35 -6.98
CA LYS A 488 35.89 60.99 -7.82
C LYS A 488 36.70 62.14 -7.19
N PRO A 489 37.95 62.43 -7.67
CA PRO A 489 38.86 61.67 -8.56
C PRO A 489 40.26 61.40 -7.91
N ALA A 490 41.33 61.24 -8.72
CA ALA A 490 42.60 60.55 -8.39
C ALA A 490 43.83 61.44 -8.09
N GLY A 491 44.90 60.82 -7.56
CA GLY A 491 46.23 61.38 -7.24
C GLY A 491 46.52 61.33 -5.73
N GLU A 492 47.68 60.91 -5.19
CA GLU A 492 49.00 60.62 -5.77
C GLU A 492 49.74 59.50 -4.97
N LYS A 493 50.95 59.08 -5.39
CA LYS A 493 51.67 57.90 -4.89
C LYS A 493 52.62 58.20 -3.73
N THR A 494 52.81 57.25 -2.80
CA THR A 494 54.12 57.07 -2.11
C THR A 494 54.33 55.62 -1.64
N LYS A 495 55.59 55.21 -1.46
CA LYS A 495 56.04 53.80 -1.34
C LYS A 495 56.61 53.49 0.06
N SER A 496 56.35 52.29 0.59
CA SER A 496 57.20 51.58 1.59
C SER A 496 56.71 50.13 1.73
N LYS A 497 57.41 49.12 1.19
CA LYS A 497 58.46 48.26 1.81
C LYS A 497 57.98 47.16 2.80
N ARG A 498 57.58 46.02 2.20
CA ARG A 498 58.00 44.62 2.49
C ARG A 498 58.71 44.34 3.83
N LYS A 499 58.13 43.45 4.65
CA LYS A 499 58.86 42.42 5.44
C LYS A 499 57.97 41.19 5.65
N THR A 500 58.58 40.04 5.91
CA THR A 500 57.99 38.70 5.88
C THR A 500 58.36 37.92 7.16
N PHE A 501 57.61 36.86 7.47
CA PHE A 501 57.82 35.90 8.56
C PHE A 501 57.45 36.45 9.96
N GLN A 502 57.04 35.65 10.95
CA GLN A 502 57.16 34.19 11.11
C GLN A 502 56.06 33.66 12.03
N SER A 503 55.57 32.43 11.80
CA SER A 503 54.74 31.68 12.75
C SER A 503 55.64 30.84 13.66
N SER A 504 55.43 30.89 14.98
CA SER A 504 56.12 29.99 15.92
C SER A 504 55.17 28.90 16.40
N GLU A 505 55.61 27.66 16.27
CA GLU A 505 55.12 26.55 17.07
C GLU A 505 55.60 26.71 18.53
N SER A 506 54.95 25.99 19.44
CA SER A 506 55.59 25.43 20.63
C SER A 506 55.17 23.96 20.74
N ALA A 507 56.15 23.06 20.61
CA ALA A 507 56.05 21.64 20.95
C ALA A 507 55.85 21.47 22.48
N ASP A 508 55.55 20.32 23.07
CA ASP A 508 56.02 18.94 22.85
C ASP A 508 54.85 17.91 23.04
N ARG A 509 54.79 16.74 22.38
CA ARG A 509 55.68 15.54 22.42
C ARG A 509 55.79 14.93 23.84
N ASN A 510 55.83 13.62 24.11
CA ASN A 510 55.73 12.34 23.37
C ASN A 510 54.89 11.37 24.29
N ASP A 511 54.53 10.10 24.03
CA ASP A 511 54.74 9.15 22.91
C ASP A 511 53.55 8.14 22.80
N SER A 512 53.79 6.93 22.27
CA SER A 512 52.84 5.82 22.00
C SER A 512 53.06 4.60 22.96
N PRO A 513 52.74 3.33 22.60
CA PRO A 513 51.44 2.66 22.69
C PRO A 513 51.44 1.36 23.54
N GLU A 514 50.28 0.73 23.81
CA GLU A 514 50.00 -0.74 23.67
C GLU A 514 48.72 -1.23 24.40
N ASN A 515 47.78 -1.75 23.60
CA ASN A 515 47.18 -3.10 23.61
C ASN A 515 46.71 -3.86 24.90
N ILE A 516 45.66 -4.68 24.68
CA ILE A 516 45.12 -5.82 25.48
C ILE A 516 44.43 -5.53 26.83
N GLN A 517 43.09 -5.67 26.87
CA GLN A 517 42.38 -6.73 27.65
C GLN A 517 40.83 -6.64 27.51
N GLU A 518 40.22 -7.68 26.92
CA GLU A 518 38.93 -8.21 27.43
C GLU A 518 39.20 -8.90 28.79
N PRO A 519 38.19 -9.14 29.65
CA PRO A 519 37.50 -10.44 29.62
C PRO A 519 36.00 -10.35 30.11
N PRO A 520 35.32 -11.38 30.66
CA PRO A 520 34.27 -12.08 29.90
C PRO A 520 32.92 -12.23 30.65
N GLY A 521 31.95 -12.95 30.06
CA GLY A 521 30.66 -13.25 30.67
C GLY A 521 30.52 -14.67 31.28
N LEU A 522 29.45 -14.88 32.06
CA LEU A 522 28.90 -16.17 32.50
C LEU A 522 27.36 -16.03 32.55
N THR A 523 26.59 -16.59 31.60
CA THR A 523 26.04 -17.97 31.52
C THR A 523 24.81 -18.28 32.40
N SER A 524 23.71 -18.61 31.71
CA SER A 524 22.76 -19.71 31.99
C SER A 524 21.91 -19.70 33.28
N GLY A 525 20.59 -19.74 33.08
CA GLY A 525 19.60 -20.09 34.11
C GLY A 525 18.23 -20.43 33.51
N LEU A 526 17.98 -21.71 33.22
CA LEU A 526 16.63 -22.23 32.97
C LEU A 526 15.81 -22.15 34.27
N CYS A 527 14.51 -21.81 34.19
CA CYS A 527 13.47 -22.61 34.86
C CYS A 527 12.03 -22.27 34.42
N ARG A 528 11.19 -23.31 34.44
CA ARG A 528 9.71 -23.26 34.54
C ARG A 528 9.30 -22.48 35.81
N ASP A 529 8.10 -21.92 35.96
CA ASP A 529 6.83 -22.68 36.07
C ASP A 529 5.55 -21.81 36.05
N ARG A 530 4.42 -22.49 35.86
CA ARG A 530 3.01 -22.25 36.29
C ARG A 530 2.54 -20.81 36.63
N LEU A 531 1.44 -20.30 36.06
CA LEU A 531 0.03 -20.75 36.16
C LEU A 531 -0.49 -21.04 37.59
N GLN A 532 -1.06 -20.01 38.24
CA GLN A 532 -2.19 -20.12 39.16
C GLN A 532 -2.87 -18.76 39.32
N GLY A 533 -4.20 -18.71 39.23
CA GLY A 533 -5.01 -17.55 39.59
C GLY A 533 -5.76 -17.80 40.90
N PRO A 534 -6.61 -16.87 41.36
CA PRO A 534 -7.57 -17.12 42.42
C PRO A 534 -8.95 -17.51 41.84
N HIS A 535 -9.56 -18.52 42.43
CA HIS A 535 -10.93 -18.96 42.19
C HIS A 535 -11.74 -18.75 43.47
N GLU A 536 -13.02 -18.41 43.33
CA GLU A 536 -14.17 -18.44 44.28
C GLU A 536 -14.99 -17.13 44.19
N GLY A 537 -16.33 -17.15 44.24
CA GLY A 537 -17.23 -18.23 44.62
C GLY A 537 -18.40 -18.51 43.66
N GLU A 538 -19.16 -19.53 44.04
CA GLU A 538 -20.25 -20.21 43.33
C GLU A 538 -21.52 -19.35 43.14
N ILE A 539 -22.28 -19.60 42.05
CA ILE A 539 -23.73 -19.95 42.11
C ILE A 539 -24.03 -20.92 40.93
N GLU A 540 -24.49 -22.13 41.22
CA GLU A 540 -25.10 -23.07 40.26
C GLU A 540 -26.59 -22.69 40.03
N PRO A 541 -27.24 -23.02 38.89
CA PRO A 541 -27.81 -24.37 38.81
C PRO A 541 -27.96 -25.02 37.42
N ARG A 542 -27.94 -26.36 37.44
CA ARG A 542 -28.74 -27.30 36.60
C ARG A 542 -28.62 -27.27 35.06
N LYS A 543 -27.81 -28.23 34.60
CA LYS A 543 -28.21 -29.38 33.74
C LYS A 543 -29.46 -29.21 32.83
N ASN A 544 -29.24 -29.36 31.52
CA ASN A 544 -30.06 -30.26 30.71
C ASN A 544 -29.22 -30.86 29.56
N SER A 545 -29.06 -32.18 29.60
CA SER A 545 -28.34 -32.96 28.59
C SER A 545 -29.33 -33.58 27.60
N TYR A 546 -29.19 -33.28 26.31
CA TYR A 546 -29.74 -34.12 25.24
C TYR A 546 -28.62 -34.61 24.34
N THR A 547 -28.24 -35.87 24.58
CA THR A 547 -27.56 -36.71 23.59
C THR A 547 -28.55 -37.07 22.49
N LEU A 548 -28.14 -36.94 21.23
CA LEU A 548 -28.78 -37.61 20.10
C LEU A 548 -27.73 -38.45 19.37
N LYS A 549 -28.15 -39.66 19.00
CA LYS A 549 -27.37 -40.68 18.28
C LYS A 549 -27.45 -40.43 16.78
#